data_AF-A0A379W2Y1-F1
#
_entry.id   AF-A0A379W2Y1-F1
#
_cell.length_a   1.000
_cell.length_b   1.000
_cell.length_c   1.000
_cell.angle_alpha   90.00
_cell.angle_beta   90.00
_cell.angle_gamma   90.00
#
_symmetry.space_group_name_H-M   'P 1'
#
loop_
_entity.id
_entity.type
_entity.pdbx_description
1 polymer ?
#
loop_
_entity_poly.entity_id
_entity_poly.type
_entity_poly.pdbx_seq_one_letter_code
_entity_poly.pdbx_strand_id
1 'polypeptide(L)'
;MVVDIGGGTTEVAVISLNGVVYSSSVRIGGDRFDEAIINYVRRNYGSLIGEATAERIKHEIGSAYPGDEVREIEVRGRNLAEGVPRGFTLNSNEILEALQEPLTGIVSAVMVALEQCPPELASDISERGMVLTGGGALLRNLDRLLMEETGIPVVVAEDPLTCVARGGGKALEMIDMHGGDLFSEE
;
A
#
# COMPACT_ATOMS: atom_id res chain seq x y z
N MET A 1 0.27 -1.51 -15.68
CA MET A 1 -0.11 -0.50 -14.66
C MET A 1 0.80 -0.67 -13.45
N VAL A 2 1.16 0.41 -12.77
CA VAL A 2 1.98 0.38 -11.54
C VAL A 2 1.24 1.09 -10.42
N VAL A 3 1.27 0.51 -9.22
CA VAL A 3 0.74 1.10 -7.99
C VAL A 3 1.87 1.13 -6.96
N ASP A 4 2.34 2.32 -6.61
CA ASP A 4 3.39 2.53 -5.61
C ASP A 4 2.77 3.00 -4.30
N ILE A 5 2.94 2.22 -3.23
CA ILE A 5 2.39 2.51 -1.90
C ILE A 5 3.54 2.83 -0.96
N GLY A 6 3.76 4.12 -0.74
CA GLY A 6 4.77 4.65 0.17
C GLY A 6 4.26 4.81 1.61
N GLY A 7 4.99 5.59 2.40
CA GLY A 7 4.57 5.98 3.75
C GLY A 7 3.38 6.94 3.74
N GLY A 8 3.50 8.06 3.02
CA GLY A 8 2.48 9.11 3.02
C GLY A 8 1.47 9.05 1.87
N THR A 9 1.79 8.37 0.78
CA THR A 9 1.01 8.40 -0.47
C THR A 9 0.93 7.04 -1.15
N THR A 10 -0.11 6.90 -1.96
CA THR A 10 -0.24 5.85 -2.97
C THR A 10 -0.31 6.52 -4.32
N GLU A 11 0.59 6.16 -5.23
CA GLU A 11 0.63 6.63 -6.60
C GLU A 11 0.16 5.52 -7.53
N VAL A 12 -0.71 5.86 -8.48
CA VAL A 12 -1.25 4.94 -9.46
C VAL A 12 -0.92 5.47 -10.83
N ALA A 13 -0.22 4.68 -11.65
CA ALA A 13 0.22 5.11 -12.98
C ALA A 13 -0.04 4.05 -14.06
N VAL A 14 -0.45 4.53 -15.24
CA VAL A 14 -0.47 3.77 -16.48
C VAL A 14 0.62 4.31 -17.38
N ILE A 15 1.57 3.45 -17.74
CA ILE A 15 2.76 3.80 -18.51
C ILE A 15 2.68 3.10 -19.87
N SER A 16 2.91 3.84 -20.94
CA SER A 16 3.00 3.32 -22.31
C SER A 16 3.95 4.18 -23.14
N LEU A 17 4.67 3.58 -24.09
CA LEU A 17 5.58 4.28 -25.02
C LEU A 17 6.50 5.32 -24.33
N ASN A 18 7.24 4.91 -23.30
CA ASN A 18 8.14 5.76 -22.49
C ASN A 18 7.49 6.96 -21.78
N GLY A 19 6.16 7.09 -21.85
CA GLY A 19 5.40 8.16 -21.22
C GLY A 19 4.39 7.66 -20.19
N VAL A 20 3.92 8.59 -19.36
CA VAL A 20 2.82 8.36 -18.42
C VAL A 20 1.52 8.78 -19.08
N VAL A 21 0.63 7.81 -19.33
CA VAL A 21 -0.67 8.05 -19.97
C VAL A 21 -1.71 8.52 -18.96
N TYR A 22 -1.62 7.98 -17.74
CA TYR A 22 -2.44 8.39 -16.61
C TYR A 22 -1.61 8.31 -15.34
N SER A 23 -1.79 9.28 -14.45
CA SER A 23 -1.28 9.20 -13.09
C SER A 23 -2.24 9.87 -12.11
N SER A 24 -2.38 9.28 -10.94
CA SER A 24 -3.03 9.90 -9.79
C SER A 24 -2.28 9.58 -8.51
N SER A 25 -2.49 10.41 -7.50
CA SER A 25 -1.88 10.24 -6.17
C SER A 25 -2.90 10.55 -5.10
N VAL A 26 -3.01 9.65 -4.12
CA VAL A 26 -3.84 9.83 -2.93
C VAL A 26 -2.96 9.86 -1.69
N ARG A 27 -3.33 10.69 -0.71
CA ARG A 27 -2.59 10.85 0.57
C ARG A 27 -2.95 9.74 1.57
N ILE A 28 -2.77 8.50 1.11
CA ILE A 28 -3.02 7.27 1.85
C ILE A 28 -1.82 6.35 1.62
N GLY A 29 -1.17 5.93 2.69
CA GLY A 29 -0.01 5.03 2.65
C GLY A 29 0.20 4.37 4.01
N GLY A 30 1.43 3.91 4.27
CA GLY A 30 1.83 3.28 5.53
C GLY A 30 1.50 4.09 6.80
N ASP A 31 1.58 5.42 6.75
CA ASP A 31 1.30 6.29 7.90
C ASP A 31 -0.18 6.23 8.29
N ARG A 32 -1.09 6.16 7.29
CA ARG A 32 -2.53 6.01 7.53
C ARG A 32 -2.88 4.65 8.11
N PHE A 33 -2.13 3.61 7.77
CA PHE A 33 -2.30 2.29 8.39
C PHE A 33 -1.94 2.34 9.87
N ASP A 34 -0.84 3.02 10.24
CA ASP A 34 -0.42 3.14 11.64
C ASP A 34 -1.43 3.97 12.45
N GLU A 35 -1.89 5.11 11.92
CA GLU A 35 -2.96 5.91 12.53
C GLU A 35 -4.23 5.09 12.76
N ALA A 36 -4.64 4.27 11.79
CA ALA A 36 -5.83 3.44 11.89
C ALA A 36 -5.69 2.40 13.01
N ILE A 37 -4.53 1.76 13.15
CA ILE A 37 -4.22 0.82 14.23
C ILE A 37 -4.22 1.53 15.59
N ILE A 38 -3.60 2.71 15.71
CA ILE A 38 -3.61 3.51 16.94
C ILE A 38 -5.05 3.82 17.37
N ASN A 39 -5.87 4.27 16.41
CA ASN A 39 -7.27 4.62 16.66
C ASN A 39 -8.12 3.41 17.03
N TYR A 40 -7.86 2.24 16.44
CA TYR A 40 -8.51 0.99 16.82
C TYR A 40 -8.21 0.63 18.27
N VAL A 41 -6.94 0.60 18.64
CA VAL A 41 -6.49 0.28 20.00
C VAL A 41 -7.08 1.26 21.02
N ARG A 42 -7.10 2.55 20.69
CA ARG A 42 -7.69 3.59 21.54
C ARG A 42 -9.18 3.34 21.80
N ARG A 43 -9.95 2.99 20.76
CA ARG A 43 -11.39 2.78 20.84
C ARG A 43 -11.77 1.47 21.54
N ASN A 44 -11.11 0.38 21.19
CA ASN A 44 -11.50 -0.97 21.64
C ASN A 44 -10.84 -1.41 22.96
N TYR A 45 -9.62 -0.92 23.24
CA TYR A 45 -8.86 -1.30 24.44
C TYR A 45 -8.71 -0.16 25.46
N GLY A 46 -9.23 1.03 25.16
CA GLY A 46 -9.10 2.20 26.04
C GLY A 46 -7.64 2.54 26.36
N SER A 47 -6.73 2.26 25.43
CA SER A 47 -5.28 2.35 25.63
C SER A 47 -4.61 3.13 24.51
N LEU A 48 -3.55 3.88 24.82
CA LEU A 48 -2.73 4.57 23.84
C LEU A 48 -1.45 3.78 23.53
N ILE A 49 -1.11 3.71 22.25
CA ILE A 49 0.17 3.22 21.73
C ILE A 49 0.79 4.28 20.82
N GLY A 50 2.11 4.26 20.68
CA GLY A 50 2.83 5.14 19.75
C GLY A 50 2.94 4.55 18.35
N GLU A 51 3.39 5.37 17.40
CA GLU A 51 3.59 4.99 15.98
C GLU A 51 4.48 3.77 15.82
N ALA A 52 5.65 3.72 16.47
CA ALA A 52 6.55 2.56 16.38
C ALA A 52 5.89 1.24 16.83
N THR A 53 4.97 1.29 17.80
CA THR A 53 4.22 0.11 18.23
C THR A 53 3.15 -0.27 17.20
N ALA A 54 2.47 0.72 16.61
CA ALA A 54 1.49 0.50 15.55
C ALA A 54 2.14 -0.09 14.29
N GLU A 55 3.29 0.45 13.89
CA GLU A 55 4.08 -0.07 12.79
C GLU A 55 4.52 -1.52 13.06
N ARG A 56 5.00 -1.82 14.26
CA ARG A 56 5.32 -3.22 14.63
C ARG A 56 4.12 -4.15 14.50
N ILE A 57 2.94 -3.73 14.96
CA ILE A 57 1.69 -4.49 14.80
C ILE A 57 1.36 -4.70 13.32
N LYS A 58 1.45 -3.64 12.50
CA LYS A 58 1.23 -3.66 11.05
C LYS A 58 2.12 -4.70 10.36
N HIS A 59 3.41 -4.72 10.69
CA HIS A 59 4.37 -5.65 10.10
C HIS A 59 4.18 -7.10 10.57
N GLU A 60 3.95 -7.34 11.86
CA GLU A 60 3.86 -8.70 12.40
C GLU A 60 2.53 -9.38 12.01
N ILE A 61 1.40 -8.70 12.22
CA ILE A 61 0.07 -9.31 12.11
C ILE A 61 -0.90 -8.59 11.16
N GLY A 62 -0.51 -7.46 10.55
CA GLY A 62 -1.33 -6.76 9.57
C GLY A 62 -1.65 -7.60 8.33
N SER A 63 -2.88 -7.47 7.83
CA SER A 63 -3.37 -8.11 6.61
C SER A 63 -4.40 -7.22 5.94
N ALA A 64 -4.42 -7.19 4.61
CA ALA A 64 -5.38 -6.45 3.82
C ALA A 64 -6.59 -7.29 3.39
N TYR A 65 -6.52 -8.61 3.56
CA TYR A 65 -7.60 -9.54 3.22
C TYR A 65 -7.72 -10.66 4.26
N PRO A 66 -8.92 -11.25 4.47
CA PRO A 66 -9.09 -12.42 5.32
C PRO A 66 -8.09 -13.54 4.97
N GLY A 67 -7.40 -14.03 6.00
CA GLY A 67 -6.47 -15.16 5.89
C GLY A 67 -7.02 -16.39 6.58
N ASP A 68 -6.44 -17.55 6.29
CA ASP A 68 -6.84 -18.83 6.90
C ASP A 68 -6.32 -18.99 8.34
N GLU A 69 -5.22 -18.30 8.68
CA GLU A 69 -4.59 -18.33 9.99
C GLU A 69 -4.77 -17.00 10.72
N VAL A 70 -5.23 -17.06 11.97
CA VAL A 70 -5.27 -15.91 12.87
C VAL A 70 -3.90 -15.77 13.52
N ARG A 71 -3.28 -14.60 13.37
CA ARG A 71 -2.03 -14.24 14.03
C ARG A 71 -2.30 -13.34 15.22
N GLU A 72 -1.50 -13.46 16.27
CA GLU A 72 -1.65 -12.67 17.49
C GLU A 72 -0.34 -12.00 17.88
N ILE A 73 -0.44 -10.87 18.58
CA ILE A 73 0.69 -10.13 19.13
C ILE A 73 0.32 -9.56 20.50
N GLU A 74 1.22 -9.71 21.47
CA GLU A 74 1.11 -9.01 22.75
C GLU A 74 1.71 -7.61 22.66
N VAL A 75 0.95 -6.63 23.17
CA VAL A 75 1.30 -5.22 23.13
C VAL A 75 1.07 -4.60 24.50
N ARG A 76 1.90 -3.63 24.86
CA ARG A 76 1.69 -2.77 26.02
C ARG A 76 1.38 -1.35 25.56
N GLY A 77 0.31 -0.79 26.12
CA GLY A 77 -0.08 0.60 25.93
C GLY A 77 -0.29 1.31 27.26
N ARG A 78 -0.54 2.62 27.22
CA ARG A 78 -0.94 3.40 28.39
C ARG A 78 -2.46 3.38 28.51
N ASN A 79 -2.99 2.82 29.58
CA ASN A 79 -4.43 2.86 29.84
C ASN A 79 -4.89 4.31 30.03
N LEU A 80 -5.98 4.70 29.37
CA LEU A 80 -6.49 6.07 29.39
C LEU A 80 -7.22 6.45 30.68
N ALA A 81 -7.86 5.49 31.34
CA ALA A 81 -8.62 5.73 32.56
C ALA A 81 -7.69 5.81 33.78
N GLU A 82 -6.74 4.89 33.89
CA GLU A 82 -5.84 4.75 35.03
C GLU A 82 -4.49 5.45 34.83
N GLY A 83 -4.12 5.76 33.59
CA GLY A 83 -2.85 6.40 33.25
C GLY A 83 -1.62 5.50 33.34
N VAL A 84 -1.78 4.21 33.66
CA VAL A 84 -0.69 3.24 33.87
C VAL A 84 -0.49 2.29 32.66
N PRO A 85 0.68 1.64 32.53
CA PRO A 85 0.91 0.64 31.50
C PRO A 85 -0.03 -0.57 31.65
N ARG A 86 -0.65 -1.01 30.55
CA ARG A 86 -1.51 -2.19 30.47
C ARG A 86 -1.14 -3.03 29.25
N GLY A 87 -1.07 -4.35 29.45
CA GLY A 87 -0.89 -5.33 28.38
C GLY A 87 -2.23 -5.82 27.82
N PHE A 88 -2.26 -6.11 26.53
CA PHE A 88 -3.37 -6.74 25.82
C PHE A 88 -2.85 -7.47 24.57
N THR A 89 -3.63 -8.43 24.09
CA THR A 89 -3.35 -9.21 22.88
C THR A 89 -4.23 -8.69 21.76
N LEU A 90 -3.65 -8.46 20.59
CA LEU A 90 -4.37 -8.14 19.35
C LEU A 90 -4.25 -9.31 18.39
N ASN A 91 -5.26 -9.52 17.57
CA ASN A 91 -5.22 -10.50 16.50
C ASN A 91 -5.35 -9.87 15.09
N SER A 92 -5.00 -10.63 14.06
CA SER A 92 -4.97 -10.16 12.67
C SER A 92 -6.33 -9.74 12.12
N ASN A 93 -7.44 -10.26 12.65
CA ASN A 93 -8.79 -9.86 12.22
C ASN A 93 -9.14 -8.46 12.74
N GLU A 94 -8.73 -8.14 13.97
CA GLU A 94 -8.87 -6.79 14.53
C GLU A 94 -8.06 -5.76 13.73
N ILE A 95 -6.85 -6.13 13.30
CA ILE A 95 -6.04 -5.25 12.46
C ILE A 95 -6.63 -5.12 11.06
N LEU A 96 -7.17 -6.20 10.48
CA LEU A 96 -7.90 -6.12 9.21
C LEU A 96 -9.11 -5.17 9.31
N GLU A 97 -9.85 -5.22 10.41
CA GLU A 97 -10.96 -4.28 10.69
C GLU A 97 -10.44 -2.83 10.80
N ALA A 98 -9.35 -2.62 11.53
CA ALA A 98 -8.73 -1.31 11.66
C ALA A 98 -8.33 -0.71 10.30
N LEU A 99 -7.81 -1.53 9.39
CA LEU A 99 -7.28 -1.10 8.09
C LEU A 99 -8.35 -0.92 6.99
N GLN A 100 -9.62 -1.22 7.24
CA GLN A 100 -10.67 -1.18 6.19
C GLN A 100 -10.77 0.18 5.48
N GLU A 101 -10.79 1.28 6.25
CA GLU A 101 -10.91 2.63 5.70
C GLU A 101 -9.74 2.99 4.74
N PRO A 102 -8.46 2.93 5.16
CA PRO A 102 -7.37 3.27 4.25
C PRO A 102 -7.23 2.28 3.09
N LEU A 103 -7.54 0.99 3.27
CA LEU A 103 -7.53 0.02 2.18
C LEU A 103 -8.60 0.33 1.13
N THR A 104 -9.82 0.67 1.55
CA THR A 104 -10.90 1.08 0.65
C THR A 104 -10.50 2.31 -0.18
N GLY A 105 -9.77 3.25 0.42
CA GLY A 105 -9.24 4.41 -0.28
C GLY A 105 -8.23 4.06 -1.37
N ILE A 106 -7.35 3.09 -1.13
CA ILE A 106 -6.39 2.58 -2.12
C ILE A 106 -7.12 1.85 -3.25
N VAL A 107 -8.06 0.94 -2.92
CA VAL A 107 -8.90 0.24 -3.91
C VAL A 107 -9.62 1.25 -4.80
N SER A 108 -10.23 2.27 -4.20
CA SER A 108 -10.93 3.33 -4.95
C SER A 108 -10.02 4.08 -5.91
N ALA A 109 -8.79 4.41 -5.49
CA ALA A 109 -7.81 5.07 -6.36
C ALA A 109 -7.43 4.20 -7.57
N VAL A 110 -7.26 2.88 -7.36
CA VAL A 110 -6.99 1.92 -8.42
C VAL A 110 -8.18 1.80 -9.38
N MET A 111 -9.40 1.68 -8.86
CA MET A 111 -10.62 1.60 -9.68
C MET A 111 -10.80 2.85 -10.55
N VAL A 112 -10.62 4.04 -9.99
CA VAL A 112 -10.68 5.31 -10.75
C VAL A 112 -9.64 5.33 -11.86
N ALA A 113 -8.42 4.85 -11.61
CA ALA A 113 -7.38 4.79 -12.64
C ALA A 113 -7.73 3.83 -13.79
N LEU A 114 -8.36 2.69 -13.49
CA LEU A 114 -8.83 1.74 -14.49
C LEU A 114 -9.98 2.33 -15.32
N GLU A 115 -10.91 3.05 -14.70
CA GLU A 115 -12.03 3.73 -15.39
C GLU A 115 -11.56 4.86 -16.32
N GLN A 116 -10.50 5.58 -15.94
CA GLN A 116 -9.93 6.68 -16.74
C GLN A 116 -8.93 6.18 -17.80
N CYS A 117 -8.61 4.89 -17.80
CA CYS A 117 -7.66 4.33 -18.75
C CYS A 117 -8.26 4.28 -20.17
N PRO A 118 -7.54 4.73 -21.21
CA PRO A 118 -7.98 4.55 -22.59
C PRO A 118 -8.30 3.08 -22.91
N PRO A 119 -9.37 2.79 -23.68
CA PRO A 119 -9.78 1.42 -23.98
C PRO A 119 -8.67 0.55 -24.59
N GLU A 120 -7.80 1.16 -25.40
CA GLU A 120 -6.66 0.48 -26.02
C GLU A 120 -5.67 -0.09 -24.99
N LEU A 121 -5.50 0.59 -23.85
CA LEU A 121 -4.58 0.16 -22.78
C LEU A 121 -5.29 -0.71 -21.73
N ALA A 122 -6.61 -0.57 -21.58
CA ALA A 122 -7.38 -1.37 -20.65
C ALA A 122 -7.29 -2.87 -20.97
N SER A 123 -7.29 -3.25 -22.26
CA SER A 123 -7.10 -4.64 -22.69
C SER A 123 -5.72 -5.18 -22.26
N ASP A 124 -4.67 -4.39 -22.47
CA ASP A 124 -3.30 -4.77 -22.09
C ASP A 124 -3.15 -4.91 -20.56
N ILE A 125 -3.79 -4.03 -19.79
CA ILE A 125 -3.78 -4.12 -18.31
C ILE A 125 -4.56 -5.34 -17.83
N SER A 126 -5.69 -5.67 -18.46
CA SER A 126 -6.46 -6.88 -18.13
C SER A 126 -5.63 -8.15 -18.33
N GLU A 127 -4.85 -8.23 -19.40
CA GLU A 127 -3.99 -9.38 -19.69
C GLU A 127 -2.71 -9.43 -18.86
N ARG A 128 -2.00 -8.30 -18.73
CA ARG A 128 -0.68 -8.25 -18.08
C ARG A 128 -0.76 -7.99 -16.58
N GLY A 129 -1.86 -7.43 -16.12
CA GLY A 129 -2.07 -7.08 -14.72
C GLY A 129 -1.47 -5.74 -14.28
N MET A 130 -1.48 -5.56 -12.97
CA MET A 130 -0.85 -4.44 -12.28
C MET A 130 0.30 -4.90 -11.40
N VAL A 131 1.31 -4.04 -11.28
CA VAL A 131 2.48 -4.28 -10.43
C VAL A 131 2.39 -3.39 -9.19
N LEU A 132 2.48 -4.00 -8.01
CA LEU A 132 2.58 -3.28 -6.74
C LEU A 132 4.03 -3.04 -6.35
N THR A 133 4.32 -1.85 -5.84
CA THR A 133 5.64 -1.50 -5.32
C THR A 133 5.52 -0.55 -4.12
N GLY A 134 6.66 -0.17 -3.54
CA GLY A 134 6.71 0.61 -2.30
C GLY A 134 6.60 -0.25 -1.04
N GLY A 135 6.91 0.35 0.11
CA GLY A 135 6.91 -0.37 1.39
C GLY A 135 5.53 -0.87 1.81
N GLY A 136 4.47 -0.14 1.45
CA GLY A 136 3.09 -0.54 1.73
C GLY A 136 2.62 -1.76 0.94
N ALA A 137 3.25 -2.08 -0.18
CA ALA A 137 2.97 -3.31 -0.95
C ALA A 137 3.31 -4.60 -0.17
N LEU A 138 4.09 -4.49 0.91
CA LEU A 138 4.44 -5.63 1.78
C LEU A 138 3.34 -5.98 2.79
N LEU A 139 2.26 -5.19 2.87
CA LEU A 139 1.10 -5.56 3.68
C LEU A 139 0.51 -6.86 3.15
N ARG A 140 0.39 -7.87 4.02
CA ARG A 140 -0.02 -9.23 3.64
C ARG A 140 -1.36 -9.21 2.93
N ASN A 141 -1.45 -9.94 1.82
CA ASN A 141 -2.66 -10.12 1.01
C ASN A 141 -3.23 -8.82 0.38
N LEU A 142 -2.42 -7.76 0.25
CA LEU A 142 -2.85 -6.54 -0.44
C LEU A 142 -3.03 -6.76 -1.95
N ASP A 143 -2.16 -7.56 -2.54
CA ASP A 143 -2.28 -8.09 -3.89
C ASP A 143 -3.59 -8.86 -4.09
N ARG A 144 -3.94 -9.74 -3.15
CA ARG A 144 -5.19 -10.48 -3.17
C ARG A 144 -6.41 -9.57 -3.08
N LEU A 145 -6.40 -8.61 -2.14
CA LEU A 145 -7.48 -7.62 -2.03
C LEU A 145 -7.70 -6.92 -3.38
N LEU A 146 -6.65 -6.38 -3.98
CA LEU A 146 -6.76 -5.65 -5.24
C LEU A 146 -7.20 -6.57 -6.39
N MET A 147 -6.74 -7.82 -6.41
CA MET A 147 -7.15 -8.79 -7.43
C MET A 147 -8.64 -9.10 -7.34
N GLU A 148 -9.17 -9.31 -6.13
CA GLU A 148 -10.60 -9.61 -5.90
C GLU A 148 -11.49 -8.40 -6.25
N GLU A 149 -11.08 -7.18 -5.87
CA GLU A 149 -11.86 -5.96 -6.10
C GLU A 149 -11.83 -5.50 -7.57
N THR A 150 -10.73 -5.76 -8.29
CA THR A 150 -10.55 -5.28 -9.68
C THR A 150 -10.78 -6.35 -10.73
N GLY A 151 -10.67 -7.64 -10.37
CA GLY A 151 -10.67 -8.76 -11.31
C GLY A 151 -9.41 -8.87 -12.18
N ILE A 152 -8.37 -8.07 -11.89
CA ILE A 152 -7.14 -7.98 -12.70
C ILE A 152 -5.99 -8.67 -11.96
N PRO A 153 -5.09 -9.41 -12.65
CA PRO A 153 -3.92 -9.99 -12.03
C PRO A 153 -3.05 -8.93 -11.33
N VAL A 154 -2.61 -9.23 -10.11
CA VAL A 154 -1.77 -8.34 -9.30
C VAL A 154 -0.48 -9.07 -8.95
N VAL A 155 0.65 -8.40 -9.16
CA VAL A 155 1.98 -8.93 -8.82
C VAL A 155 2.73 -7.92 -7.97
N VAL A 156 3.27 -8.35 -6.83
CA VAL A 156 4.18 -7.52 -6.04
C VAL A 156 5.57 -7.58 -6.66
N ALA A 157 6.22 -6.42 -6.83
CA ALA A 157 7.59 -6.35 -7.30
C ALA A 157 8.54 -7.15 -6.37
N GLU A 158 9.62 -7.69 -6.92
CA GLU A 158 10.57 -8.54 -6.17
C GLU A 158 11.22 -7.79 -4.98
N ASP A 159 11.68 -6.56 -5.20
CA ASP A 159 12.29 -5.70 -4.16
C ASP A 159 11.54 -4.36 -4.04
N PRO A 160 10.30 -4.36 -3.53
CA PRO A 160 9.39 -3.22 -3.66
C PRO A 160 9.89 -1.97 -2.93
N LEU A 161 10.65 -2.14 -1.84
CA LEU A 161 11.28 -1.05 -1.09
C LEU A 161 12.35 -0.28 -1.87
N THR A 162 12.94 -0.89 -2.90
CA THR A 162 14.09 -0.31 -3.64
C THR A 162 13.76 0.04 -5.09
N CYS A 163 12.55 -0.27 -5.56
CA CYS A 163 12.14 -0.07 -6.94
C CYS A 163 12.36 1.37 -7.42
N VAL A 164 11.96 2.37 -6.64
CA VAL A 164 12.11 3.79 -6.99
C VAL A 164 13.58 4.17 -7.16
N ALA A 165 14.43 3.84 -6.19
CA ALA A 165 15.86 4.16 -6.23
C ALA A 165 16.57 3.46 -7.39
N ARG A 166 16.27 2.17 -7.62
CA ARG A 166 16.83 1.39 -8.74
C ARG A 166 16.35 1.91 -10.09
N GLY A 167 15.07 2.27 -10.20
CA GLY A 167 14.49 2.84 -11.40
C GLY A 167 15.13 4.18 -11.75
N GLY A 168 15.30 5.06 -10.78
CA GLY A 168 16.00 6.34 -10.94
C GLY A 168 17.46 6.15 -11.38
N GLY A 169 18.20 5.20 -10.77
CA GLY A 169 19.56 4.87 -11.19
C GLY A 169 19.64 4.41 -12.65
N LYS A 170 18.74 3.50 -13.06
CA LYS A 170 18.66 3.04 -14.45
C LYS A 170 18.29 4.16 -15.42
N ALA A 171 17.39 5.07 -15.03
CA ALA A 171 17.01 6.21 -15.86
C ALA A 171 18.21 7.12 -16.13
N LEU A 172 19.05 7.38 -15.12
CA LEU A 172 20.31 8.13 -15.28
C LEU A 172 21.26 7.44 -16.27
N GLU A 173 21.46 6.13 -16.15
CA GLU A 173 22.28 5.36 -17.10
C GLU A 173 21.73 5.45 -18.53
N MET A 174 20.41 5.43 -18.71
CA MET A 174 19.77 5.53 -20.02
C MET A 174 19.95 6.92 -20.64
N ILE A 175 19.86 7.99 -19.83
CA ILE A 175 20.11 9.37 -20.27
C ILE A 175 21.57 9.52 -20.71
N ASP A 176 22.52 8.99 -19.95
CA ASP A 176 23.95 9.05 -20.30
C ASP A 176 24.25 8.33 -21.63
N MET A 177 23.55 7.23 -21.92
CA MET A 177 23.74 6.46 -23.16
C MET A 177 23.03 7.03 -24.39
N HIS A 178 21.82 7.60 -24.22
CA HIS A 178 20.93 7.95 -25.34
C HIS A 178 20.63 9.44 -25.47
N GLY A 179 21.10 10.28 -24.53
CA GLY A 179 20.81 11.70 -24.48
C GLY A 179 19.58 12.05 -23.63
N GLY A 180 19.46 13.32 -23.24
CA GLY A 180 18.40 13.82 -22.34
C GLY A 180 16.99 13.80 -22.92
N ASP A 181 16.86 13.72 -24.24
CA ASP A 181 15.57 13.77 -24.95
C ASP A 181 14.79 12.45 -24.85
N LEU A 182 15.37 11.39 -24.27
CA LEU A 182 14.73 10.07 -24.17
C LEU A 182 13.41 10.08 -23.37
N PHE A 183 13.29 11.01 -22.41
CA PHE A 183 12.10 11.17 -21.56
C PHE A 183 11.44 12.55 -21.75
N SER A 184 11.82 13.32 -22.78
CA SER A 184 11.17 14.61 -23.06
C SER A 184 9.79 14.38 -23.68
N GLU A 185 8.79 15.12 -23.21
CA GLU A 185 7.41 15.08 -23.72
C GLU A 185 7.21 15.88 -25.03
N GLU A 186 8.27 16.08 -25.83
CA GLU A 186 8.18 16.77 -27.15
C GLU A 186 7.65 15.86 -28.27
#